data_AF-A0A9P7TWG1-F1
#
_entry.id   AF-A0A9P7TWG1-F1
#
_cell.length_a   1.000
_cell.length_b   1.000
_cell.length_c   1.000
_cell.angle_alpha   90.00
_cell.angle_beta   90.00
_cell.angle_gamma   90.00
#
_symmetry.space_group_name_H-M   'P 1'
#
loop_
_entity.id
_entity.type
_entity.pdbx_description
1 polymer ?
#
loop_
_entity_poly.entity_id
_entity_poly.type
_entity_poly.pdbx_seq_one_letter_code
_entity_poly.pdbx_strand_id
1 'polypeptide(L)'
;MTIPTILLPLLALANALAYLRLSRSPKRHHALVARTLQAVQALFTTVLATLLFSNIVPSAVRTCLLSTIWQRMFRSHDADAIRRIQDEFNCCGFNTVYDRAWPFPDHKSAGRCAETYGRTVACVQPWTSTLQRNAGLEFGIVVAVGLFQ
;
A
#
# COMPACT_ATOMS: atom_id res chain seq x y z
N MET A 1 6.01 0.06 -4.82
CA MET A 1 6.99 -0.51 -3.85
C MET A 1 7.18 0.52 -2.76
N THR A 2 6.62 0.29 -1.57
CA THR A 2 6.72 1.22 -0.45
C THR A 2 8.05 0.99 0.28
N ILE A 3 8.65 2.06 0.82
CA ILE A 3 9.89 2.01 1.63
C ILE A 3 9.90 0.88 2.70
N PRO A 4 8.80 0.55 3.41
CA PRO A 4 8.81 -0.52 4.40
C PRO A 4 9.17 -1.91 3.87
N THR A 5 8.89 -2.27 2.61
CA THR A 5 9.14 -3.65 2.11
C THR A 5 10.60 -4.04 2.03
N ILE A 6 11.48 -3.07 1.81
CA ILE A 6 12.93 -3.30 1.75
C ILE A 6 13.55 -3.05 3.13
N LEU A 7 13.06 -2.04 3.84
CA LEU A 7 13.66 -1.63 5.10
C LEU A 7 13.42 -2.64 6.23
N LEU A 8 12.24 -3.25 6.32
CA LEU A 8 11.93 -4.25 7.35
C LEU A 8 12.80 -5.50 7.30
N PRO A 9 12.96 -6.20 6.16
CA PRO A 9 13.82 -7.39 6.11
C PRO A 9 15.29 -7.04 6.37
N LEU A 10 15.77 -5.88 5.91
CA LEU A 10 17.14 -5.43 6.19
C LEU A 10 17.35 -5.15 7.69
N LEU A 11 16.41 -4.46 8.33
CA LEU A 11 16.45 -4.21 9.77
C LEU A 11 16.35 -5.52 10.57
N ALA A 12 15.49 -6.44 10.16
CA ALA A 12 15.36 -7.76 10.80
C ALA A 12 16.65 -8.57 10.69
N LEU A 13 17.29 -8.58 9.50
CA LEU A 13 18.57 -9.26 9.30
C LEU A 13 19.68 -8.63 10.15
N ALA A 14 19.76 -7.30 10.18
CA ALA A 14 20.73 -6.58 11.02
C ALA A 14 20.52 -6.88 12.51
N ASN A 15 19.27 -6.94 12.96
CA ASN A 15 18.89 -7.26 14.33
C ASN A 15 19.24 -8.71 14.69
N ALA A 16 18.94 -9.68 13.83
CA ALA A 16 19.31 -11.09 14.02
C ALA A 16 20.85 -11.29 14.08
N LEU A 17 21.60 -10.62 13.20
CA LEU A 17 23.07 -10.65 13.22
C LEU A 17 23.64 -9.97 14.47
N ALA A 18 23.07 -8.85 14.90
CA ALA A 18 23.44 -8.19 16.15
C ALA A 18 23.15 -9.10 17.35
N TYR A 19 21.98 -9.74 17.39
CA TYR A 19 21.62 -10.71 18.41
C TYR A 19 22.63 -11.86 18.50
N LEU A 20 22.98 -12.49 17.37
CA LEU A 20 23.97 -13.57 17.32
C LEU A 20 25.37 -13.14 17.80
N ARG A 21 25.77 -11.90 17.49
CA ARG A 21 27.05 -11.35 17.97
C ARG A 21 27.02 -11.00 19.45
N LEU A 22 25.91 -10.42 19.94
CA LEU A 22 25.76 -10.01 21.33
C LEU A 22 25.53 -11.22 22.25
N SER A 23 24.84 -12.26 21.80
CA SER A 23 24.60 -13.48 22.59
C SER A 23 25.86 -14.31 22.81
N ARG A 24 26.84 -14.21 21.90
CA ARG A 24 28.19 -14.80 22.07
C ARG A 24 29.06 -14.05 23.07
N SER A 25 28.67 -12.84 23.49
CA SER A 25 29.41 -12.06 24.49
C SER A 25 29.09 -12.54 25.90
N PRO A 26 30.08 -12.78 26.77
CA PRO A 26 29.86 -13.22 28.16
C PRO A 26 29.29 -12.12 29.06
N LYS A 27 29.13 -10.88 28.55
CA LYS A 27 28.66 -9.74 29.33
C LYS A 27 27.12 -9.72 29.44
N ARG A 28 26.62 -9.76 30.68
CA ARG A 28 25.18 -9.69 31.02
C ARG A 28 24.42 -8.54 30.35
N HIS A 29 25.05 -7.37 30.20
CA HIS A 29 24.45 -6.20 29.52
C HIS A 29 24.17 -6.45 28.03
N HIS A 30 25.03 -7.21 27.33
CA HIS A 30 24.82 -7.53 25.91
C HIS A 30 23.63 -8.46 25.71
N ALA A 31 23.43 -9.43 26.61
CA ALA A 31 22.25 -10.29 26.59
C ALA A 31 20.95 -9.49 26.83
N LEU A 32 20.99 -8.48 27.71
CA LEU A 32 19.84 -7.63 28.00
C LEU A 32 19.49 -6.75 26.79
N VAL A 33 20.48 -6.09 26.18
CA VAL A 33 20.30 -5.29 24.96
C VAL A 33 19.76 -6.13 23.80
N ALA A 34 20.30 -7.33 23.59
CA ALA A 34 19.85 -8.24 22.54
C ALA A 34 18.38 -8.63 22.73
N ARG A 35 17.97 -8.95 23.97
CA ARG A 35 16.59 -9.30 24.30
C ARG A 35 15.64 -8.13 24.12
N THR A 36 16.04 -6.92 24.52
CA THR A 36 15.25 -5.70 24.32
C THR A 36 15.06 -5.38 22.84
N LEU A 37 16.12 -5.49 22.04
CA LEU A 37 16.08 -5.21 20.60
C LEU A 37 15.16 -6.19 19.84
N GLN A 38 15.15 -7.45 20.25
CA GLN A 38 14.25 -8.47 19.69
C GLN A 38 12.80 -8.25 20.12
N ALA A 39 12.55 -7.90 21.39
CA ALA A 39 11.21 -7.58 21.88
C ALA A 39 10.61 -6.35 21.18
N VAL A 40 11.41 -5.29 21.00
CA VAL A 40 11.00 -4.10 20.27
C VAL A 40 10.65 -4.46 18.84
N GLN A 41 11.46 -5.29 18.16
CA GLN A 41 11.10 -5.62 16.79
C GLN A 41 9.90 -6.55 16.68
N ALA A 42 9.73 -7.52 17.56
CA ALA A 42 8.51 -8.33 17.58
C ALA A 42 7.25 -7.47 17.72
N LEU A 43 7.31 -6.43 18.57
CA LEU A 43 6.23 -5.46 18.71
C LEU A 43 5.97 -4.70 17.40
N PHE A 44 7.02 -4.14 16.77
CA PHE A 44 6.88 -3.44 15.49
C PHE A 44 6.32 -4.34 14.38
N THR A 45 6.84 -5.56 14.26
CA THR A 45 6.37 -6.57 13.29
C THR A 45 4.89 -6.89 13.51
N THR A 46 4.45 -7.05 14.75
CA THR A 46 3.04 -7.33 15.10
C THR A 46 2.13 -6.16 14.73
N VAL A 47 2.53 -4.93 15.06
CA VAL A 47 1.76 -3.72 14.73
C VAL A 47 1.61 -3.59 13.21
N LEU A 48 2.70 -3.78 12.46
CA LEU A 48 2.68 -3.70 11.00
C LEU A 48 1.85 -4.82 10.38
N ALA A 49 1.98 -6.05 10.87
CA ALA A 49 1.16 -7.18 10.41
C ALA A 49 -0.33 -6.87 10.61
N THR A 50 -0.69 -6.31 11.76
CA THR A 50 -2.08 -5.93 12.07
C THR A 50 -2.60 -4.84 11.12
N LEU A 51 -1.80 -3.79 10.91
CA LEU A 51 -2.18 -2.69 10.01
C LEU A 51 -2.30 -3.18 8.55
N LEU A 52 -1.35 -3.96 8.06
CA LEU A 52 -1.39 -4.49 6.70
C LEU A 52 -2.56 -5.45 6.51
N PHE A 53 -2.83 -6.31 7.49
CA PHE A 53 -4.00 -7.19 7.47
C PHE A 53 -5.32 -6.40 7.34
N SER A 54 -5.46 -5.30 8.08
CA SER A 54 -6.63 -4.41 7.95
C SER A 54 -6.76 -3.78 6.54
N ASN A 55 -5.65 -3.69 5.81
CA ASN A 55 -5.60 -3.16 4.46
C ASN A 55 -5.92 -4.19 3.36
N ILE A 56 -5.82 -5.49 3.67
CA ILE A 56 -6.22 -6.59 2.78
C ILE A 56 -7.74 -6.71 2.75
N VAL A 57 -8.39 -6.60 3.92
CA VAL A 57 -9.84 -6.80 4.04
C VAL A 57 -10.61 -5.71 3.30
N PRO A 58 -11.59 -6.07 2.44
CA PRO A 58 -12.50 -5.11 1.82
C PRO A 58 -13.22 -4.29 2.91
N SER A 59 -13.22 -2.96 2.78
CA SER A 59 -13.92 -2.10 3.73
C SER A 59 -14.61 -0.95 3.02
N ALA A 60 -15.84 -0.64 3.44
CA ALA A 60 -16.60 0.50 2.92
C ALA A 60 -15.87 1.83 3.18
N VAL A 61 -15.12 1.91 4.29
CA VAL A 61 -14.29 3.06 4.66
C VAL A 61 -13.20 3.31 3.61
N ARG A 62 -12.54 2.27 3.10
CA ARG A 62 -11.51 2.40 2.06
C ARG A 62 -12.11 2.94 0.76
N THR A 63 -13.25 2.40 0.34
CA THR A 63 -13.96 2.87 -0.87
C THR A 63 -14.36 4.35 -0.73
N CYS A 64 -14.86 4.74 0.44
CA CYS A 64 -15.21 6.12 0.75
C CYS A 64 -13.98 7.05 0.69
N LEU A 65 -12.86 6.62 1.27
CA LEU A 65 -11.60 7.38 1.25
C LEU A 65 -11.08 7.54 -0.18
N LEU A 66 -11.02 6.48 -0.98
CA LEU A 66 -10.60 6.54 -2.38
C LEU A 66 -11.51 7.46 -3.20
N SER A 67 -12.83 7.37 -3.00
CA SER A 67 -13.81 8.26 -3.63
C SER A 67 -13.55 9.73 -3.27
N THR A 68 -13.24 10.00 -2.00
CA THR A 68 -12.92 11.36 -1.51
C THR A 68 -11.62 11.89 -2.11
N ILE A 69 -10.58 11.06 -2.20
CA ILE A 69 -9.30 11.42 -2.83
C ILE A 69 -9.52 11.72 -4.31
N TRP A 70 -10.25 10.85 -5.02
CA TRP A 70 -10.60 11.07 -6.42
C TRP A 70 -11.41 12.36 -6.62
N GLN A 71 -12.42 12.58 -5.78
CA GLN A 71 -13.24 13.79 -5.81
C GLN A 71 -12.39 15.04 -5.62
N ARG A 72 -11.39 15.01 -4.74
CA ARG A 72 -10.48 16.14 -4.52
C ARG A 72 -9.67 16.43 -5.78
N MET A 73 -9.04 15.41 -6.38
CA MET A 73 -8.26 15.56 -7.62
C MET A 73 -9.12 16.09 -8.76
N PHE A 74 -10.35 15.59 -8.88
CA PHE A 74 -11.28 16.04 -9.92
C PHE A 74 -11.69 17.50 -9.72
N ARG A 75 -12.05 17.91 -8.49
CA ARG A 75 -12.41 19.30 -8.18
C ARG A 75 -11.26 20.27 -8.40
N SER A 76 -10.03 19.86 -8.06
CA SER A 76 -8.84 20.68 -8.30
C SER A 76 -8.37 20.65 -9.76
N HIS A 77 -9.07 19.96 -10.66
CA HIS A 77 -8.67 19.76 -12.04
C HIS A 77 -7.23 19.24 -12.17
N ASP A 78 -6.83 18.32 -11.28
CA ASP A 78 -5.53 17.65 -11.34
C ASP A 78 -5.55 16.58 -12.43
N ALA A 79 -5.44 17.06 -13.68
CA ALA A 79 -5.44 16.25 -14.89
C ALA A 79 -4.36 15.18 -14.85
N ASP A 80 -3.17 15.56 -14.41
CA ASP A 80 -2.01 14.69 -14.41
C ASP A 80 -2.18 13.53 -13.43
N ALA A 81 -2.69 13.79 -12.21
CA ALA A 81 -2.92 12.72 -11.24
C ALA A 81 -3.99 11.72 -11.72
N ILE A 82 -5.13 12.21 -12.19
CA ILE A 82 -6.20 11.33 -12.67
C ILE A 82 -5.77 10.57 -13.92
N ARG A 83 -5.12 11.24 -14.88
CA ARG A 83 -4.61 10.60 -16.08
C ARG A 83 -3.60 9.50 -15.76
N ARG A 84 -2.64 9.75 -14.86
CA ARG A 84 -1.68 8.73 -14.43
C ARG A 84 -2.37 7.49 -13.89
N ILE A 85 -3.38 7.66 -13.03
CA ILE A 85 -4.12 6.51 -12.47
C ILE A 85 -4.91 5.78 -13.57
N GLN A 86 -5.58 6.51 -14.45
CA GLN A 86 -6.32 5.94 -15.57
C GLN A 86 -5.42 5.17 -16.54
N ASP A 87 -4.24 5.70 -16.83
CA ASP A 87 -3.27 5.10 -17.74
C ASP A 87 -2.61 3.87 -17.11
N GLU A 88 -2.23 3.94 -15.83
CA GLU A 88 -1.65 2.82 -15.08
C GLU A 88 -2.60 1.61 -15.01
N PHE A 89 -3.89 1.85 -14.78
CA PHE A 89 -4.89 0.78 -14.62
C PHE A 89 -5.71 0.50 -15.87
N ASN A 90 -5.39 1.15 -17.00
CA ASN A 90 -6.15 1.08 -18.24
C ASN A 90 -7.68 1.23 -18.03
N CYS A 91 -8.07 2.22 -17.22
CA CYS A 91 -9.45 2.47 -16.80
C CYS A 91 -9.89 3.92 -17.10
N CYS A 92 -11.18 4.18 -16.99
CA CYS A 92 -11.76 5.52 -17.08
C CYS A 92 -12.69 5.76 -15.90
N GLY A 93 -12.68 6.98 -15.36
CA GLY A 93 -13.57 7.40 -14.27
C GLY A 93 -13.49 6.55 -13.01
N PHE A 94 -14.11 7.00 -11.92
CA PHE A 94 -13.97 6.34 -10.63
C PHE A 94 -14.95 5.17 -10.46
N ASN A 95 -16.26 5.44 -10.33
CA ASN A 95 -17.27 4.38 -10.16
C ASN A 95 -17.80 3.83 -11.49
N THR A 96 -17.78 4.64 -12.53
CA THR A 96 -18.17 4.28 -13.91
C THR A 96 -17.17 4.89 -14.87
N VAL A 97 -17.16 4.44 -16.13
CA VAL A 97 -16.27 4.97 -17.17
C VAL A 97 -16.45 6.47 -17.46
N TYR A 98 -17.59 7.04 -17.05
CA TYR A 98 -17.96 8.44 -17.23
C TYR A 98 -17.83 9.26 -15.93
N ASP A 99 -17.68 8.59 -14.79
CA ASP A 99 -17.69 9.23 -13.47
C ASP A 99 -16.38 9.96 -13.20
N ARG A 100 -16.37 11.28 -13.34
CA ARG A 100 -15.19 12.12 -13.02
C ARG A 100 -13.93 11.66 -13.76
N ALA A 101 -14.09 11.26 -15.01
CA ALA A 101 -13.00 10.81 -15.85
C ALA A 101 -12.16 11.97 -16.38
N TRP A 102 -10.88 11.71 -16.66
CA TRP A 102 -10.06 12.56 -17.51
C TRP A 102 -10.08 12.03 -18.95
N PRO A 103 -10.11 12.86 -20.01
CA PRO A 103 -10.15 14.33 -20.00
C PRO A 103 -11.40 14.88 -19.32
N PHE A 104 -11.25 15.97 -18.56
CA PHE A 104 -12.36 16.53 -17.79
C PHE A 104 -13.54 16.88 -18.71
N PRO A 105 -14.75 16.39 -18.40
CA PRO A 105 -15.85 16.51 -19.33
C PRO A 105 -16.53 17.87 -19.23
N ASP A 106 -16.70 18.52 -20.38
CA ASP A 106 -17.78 19.48 -20.60
C ASP A 106 -19.10 18.72 -20.83
N HIS A 107 -20.23 19.43 -20.83
CA HIS A 107 -21.59 18.88 -21.00
C HIS A 107 -21.76 17.88 -22.17
N LYS A 108 -20.89 17.91 -23.18
CA LYS A 108 -20.94 17.05 -24.37
C LYS A 108 -19.90 15.92 -24.40
N SER A 109 -19.11 15.74 -23.33
CA SER A 109 -17.86 14.95 -23.42
C SER A 109 -17.57 14.00 -22.25
N ALA A 110 -18.59 13.66 -21.45
CA ALA A 110 -18.48 12.66 -20.39
C ALA A 110 -17.88 11.32 -20.87
N GLY A 111 -18.10 10.95 -22.14
CA GLY A 111 -17.61 9.72 -22.77
C GLY A 111 -16.18 9.75 -23.34
N ARG A 112 -15.53 10.93 -23.37
CA ARG A 112 -14.30 11.13 -24.17
C ARG A 112 -13.17 10.19 -23.79
N CYS A 113 -13.02 9.83 -22.52
CA CYS A 113 -12.01 8.85 -22.07
C CYS A 113 -12.24 7.47 -22.68
N ALA A 114 -13.45 6.93 -22.50
CA ALA A 114 -13.80 5.59 -22.96
C ALA A 114 -13.77 5.50 -24.49
N GLU A 115 -14.26 6.53 -25.17
CA GLU A 115 -14.28 6.61 -26.64
C GLU A 115 -12.88 6.73 -27.25
N THR A 116 -12.01 7.57 -26.67
CA THR A 116 -10.66 7.81 -27.20
C THR A 116 -9.73 6.63 -26.96
N TYR A 117 -9.80 6.02 -25.77
CA TYR A 117 -8.86 4.98 -25.34
C TYR A 117 -9.44 3.56 -25.40
N GLY A 118 -10.72 3.40 -25.75
CA GLY A 118 -11.39 2.09 -25.82
C GLY A 118 -11.54 1.40 -24.45
N ARG A 119 -11.48 2.16 -23.35
CA ARG A 119 -11.49 1.61 -21.98
C ARG A 119 -12.92 1.42 -21.49
N THR A 120 -13.22 0.22 -21.01
CA THR A 120 -14.58 -0.17 -20.57
C THR A 120 -14.70 -0.41 -19.07
N VAL A 121 -13.61 -0.25 -18.32
CA VAL A 121 -13.55 -0.53 -16.89
C VAL A 121 -13.42 0.75 -16.07
N ALA A 122 -14.15 0.80 -14.95
CA ALA A 122 -14.06 1.88 -13.96
C ALA A 122 -12.83 1.71 -13.07
N CYS A 123 -12.18 2.80 -12.66
CA CYS A 123 -10.91 2.75 -11.94
C CYS A 123 -11.02 2.24 -10.50
N VAL A 124 -12.17 2.34 -9.84
CA VAL A 124 -12.32 1.90 -8.44
C VAL A 124 -11.94 0.44 -8.24
N GLN A 125 -12.28 -0.44 -9.20
CA GLN A 125 -12.00 -1.88 -9.13
C GLN A 125 -10.50 -2.21 -9.24
N PRO A 126 -9.82 -1.93 -10.37
CA PRO A 126 -8.40 -2.27 -10.52
C PRO A 126 -7.51 -1.51 -9.53
N TRP A 127 -7.88 -0.28 -9.18
CA TRP A 127 -7.12 0.51 -8.20
C TRP A 127 -7.21 -0.11 -6.79
N THR A 128 -8.43 -0.46 -6.34
CA THR A 128 -8.62 -1.11 -5.04
C THR A 128 -7.96 -2.49 -5.01
N SER A 129 -8.12 -3.28 -6.07
CA SER A 129 -7.50 -4.61 -6.16
C SER A 129 -5.98 -4.53 -6.07
N THR A 130 -5.35 -3.57 -6.73
CA THR A 130 -3.90 -3.38 -6.67
C THR A 130 -3.44 -2.96 -5.27
N LEU A 131 -4.16 -2.07 -4.60
CA LEU A 131 -3.89 -1.68 -3.22
C LEU A 131 -3.98 -2.89 -2.27
N GLN A 132 -5.00 -3.73 -2.41
CA GLN A 132 -5.17 -4.93 -1.60
C GLN A 132 -4.09 -5.97 -1.87
N ARG A 133 -3.75 -6.20 -3.14
CA ARG A 133 -2.67 -7.12 -3.53
C ARG A 133 -1.33 -6.68 -2.94
N ASN A 134 -1.01 -5.40 -3.06
CA ASN A 134 0.21 -4.84 -2.48
C ASN A 134 0.21 -5.00 -0.95
N ALA A 135 -0.88 -4.64 -0.26
CA ALA A 135 -0.99 -4.85 1.18
C ALA A 135 -0.83 -6.34 1.57
N GLY A 136 -1.35 -7.27 0.76
CA GLY A 136 -1.19 -8.71 0.96
C GLY A 136 0.24 -9.20 0.80
N LEU A 137 0.96 -8.72 -0.22
CA LEU A 137 2.38 -9.00 -0.42
C LEU A 137 3.22 -8.44 0.74
N GLU A 138 2.96 -7.20 1.14
CA GLU A 138 3.62 -6.55 2.27
C GLU A 138 3.38 -7.33 3.57
N PHE A 139 2.14 -7.75 3.81
CA PHE A 139 1.78 -8.58 4.96
C PHE A 139 2.53 -9.91 4.95
N GLY A 140 2.60 -10.59 3.81
CA GLY A 140 3.33 -11.85 3.67
C GLY A 140 4.82 -11.71 4.03
N ILE A 141 5.46 -10.63 3.59
CA ILE A 141 6.85 -10.32 3.95
C ILE A 141 6.99 -10.11 5.47
N VAL A 142 6.11 -9.31 6.08
CA VAL A 142 6.15 -9.03 7.53
C VAL A 142 5.94 -10.30 8.35
N VAL A 143 4.99 -11.17 7.96
CA VAL A 143 4.75 -12.45 8.62
C VAL A 143 5.96 -13.37 8.47
N ALA A 144 6.55 -13.48 7.28
CA ALA A 144 7.75 -14.27 7.07
C ALA A 144 8.89 -13.79 7.98
N VAL A 145 9.15 -12.47 8.00
CA VAL A 145 10.16 -11.87 8.89
C VAL A 145 9.87 -12.18 10.37
N GLY A 146 8.61 -12.09 10.80
CA GLY A 146 8.21 -12.41 12.17
C GLY A 146 8.38 -13.87 12.55
N LEU A 147 8.19 -14.80 11.60
CA LEU A 147 8.42 -16.23 11.82
C LEU A 147 9.91 -16.61 11.90
N PHE A 148 10.78 -15.84 11.24
CA PHE A 148 12.22 -16.04 11.24
C PHE A 148 12.98 -15.18 12.27
N GLN A 149 12.26 -14.44 13.12
CA GLN A 149 12.82 -13.64 14.22
C GLN A 149 13.02 -14.43 15.49
#